data_AF-A0AAN8FB33-F1
#
_entry.id   AF-A0AAN8FB33-F1
#
_cell.length_a   1.000
_cell.length_b   1.000
_cell.length_c   1.000
_cell.angle_alpha   90.00
_cell.angle_beta   90.00
_cell.angle_gamma   90.00
#
_symmetry.space_group_name_H-M   'P 1'
#
loop_
_entity.id
_entity.type
_entity.pdbx_description
1 polymer ?
#
loop_
_entity_poly.entity_id
_entity_poly.type
_entity_poly.pdbx_seq_one_letter_code
_entity_poly.pdbx_strand_id
1 'polypeptide(L)'
;MNEEGGYLGAMTYQCLYSGILDKLRSSRKDDDRALAAIHRLRSAMRASDSASPSFLFDFTKILLGESELNINLQVSPSEWLFCP
;
A
#
# COMPACT_ATOMS: atom_id res chain seq x y z
N MET A 1 7.04 -28.52 7.71
CA MET A 1 7.00 -27.62 6.54
C MET A 1 6.36 -26.34 7.02
N ASN A 2 7.18 -25.33 7.31
CA ASN A 2 6.68 -24.04 7.78
C ASN A 2 6.37 -23.25 6.51
N GLU A 3 5.09 -23.03 6.23
CA GLU A 3 4.67 -22.13 5.15
C GLU A 3 5.11 -20.73 5.58
N GLU A 4 6.30 -20.32 5.14
CA GLU A 4 6.74 -18.93 5.17
C GLU A 4 5.79 -18.13 4.28
N GLY A 5 4.64 -17.77 4.84
CA GLY A 5 3.75 -16.77 4.29
C GLY A 5 4.58 -15.53 4.02
N GLY A 6 4.74 -15.19 2.75
CA GLY A 6 5.69 -14.18 2.33
C GLY A 6 5.43 -12.84 3.01
N TYR A 7 6.51 -12.12 3.27
CA TYR A 7 6.48 -10.87 4.00
C TYR A 7 5.88 -9.75 3.14
N LEU A 8 4.62 -9.39 3.39
CA LEU A 8 3.94 -8.30 2.67
C LEU A 8 4.68 -6.96 2.79
N GLY A 9 5.54 -6.78 3.81
CA GLY A 9 6.27 -5.54 4.06
C GLY A 9 6.84 -4.90 2.79
N ALA A 10 7.73 -5.61 2.12
CA ALA A 10 8.41 -5.11 0.92
C ALA A 10 7.48 -4.90 -0.30
N MET A 11 6.27 -5.46 -0.28
CA MET A 11 5.29 -5.38 -1.37
C MET A 11 4.08 -4.52 -1.02
N THR A 12 4.01 -3.96 0.20
CA THR A 12 2.82 -3.27 0.72
C THR A 12 2.46 -2.09 -0.17
N TYR A 13 3.47 -1.35 -0.65
CA TYR A 13 3.25 -0.27 -1.60
C TYR A 13 2.59 -0.75 -2.90
N GLN A 14 3.12 -1.80 -3.53
CA GLN A 14 2.56 -2.30 -4.79
C GLN A 14 1.17 -2.88 -4.62
N CYS A 15 0.97 -3.73 -3.61
CA CYS A 15 -0.27 -4.47 -3.45
C CYS A 15 -1.44 -3.62 -2.90
N LEU A 16 -1.17 -2.66 -2.00
CA LEU A 16 -2.23 -1.89 -1.34
C LEU A 16 -2.35 -0.46 -1.85
N TYR A 17 -1.22 0.21 -2.09
CA TYR A 17 -1.21 1.65 -2.31
C TYR A 17 -1.15 2.04 -3.80
N SER A 18 -0.48 1.28 -4.67
CA SER A 18 -0.28 1.66 -6.06
C SER A 18 -1.60 1.85 -6.84
N GLY A 19 -2.46 0.83 -6.82
CA GLY A 19 -3.71 0.83 -7.56
C GLY A 19 -4.73 1.85 -7.04
N ILE A 20 -4.79 2.08 -5.72
CA ILE A 20 -5.72 3.08 -5.16
C ILE A 20 -5.26 4.51 -5.48
N LEU A 21 -3.95 4.78 -5.46
CA LEU A 21 -3.40 6.08 -5.87
C LEU A 21 -3.63 6.36 -7.36
N ASP A 22 -3.52 5.34 -8.21
CA ASP A 22 -3.80 5.49 -9.64
C ASP A 22 -5.31 5.73 -9.90
N LYS A 23 -6.20 5.06 -9.15
CA LYS A 23 -7.65 5.34 -9.18
C LYS A 23 -7.98 6.76 -8.70
N LEU A 24 -7.34 7.22 -7.62
CA LEU A 24 -7.48 8.59 -7.10
C LEU A 24 -7.02 9.62 -8.11
N ARG A 25 -5.90 9.36 -8.81
CA ARG A 25 -5.40 10.22 -9.88
C ARG A 25 -6.40 10.32 -11.02
N SER A 26 -6.97 9.18 -11.44
CA SER A 26 -7.98 9.12 -12.50
C SER A 26 -9.27 9.86 -12.13
N SER A 27 -9.75 9.72 -10.89
CA SER A 27 -10.99 10.35 -10.43
C SER A 27 -10.87 11.86 -10.19
N ARG A 28 -9.64 12.38 -10.03
CA ARG A 28 -9.34 13.80 -9.81
C ARG A 28 -8.54 14.41 -10.97
N LYS A 29 -8.65 13.84 -12.17
CA LYS A 29 -7.85 14.23 -13.34
C LYS A 29 -7.96 15.71 -13.75
N ASP A 30 -9.05 16.37 -13.39
CA ASP A 30 -9.34 17.77 -13.75
C ASP A 30 -9.01 18.76 -12.61
N ASP A 31 -8.39 18.28 -11.51
CA ASP A 31 -8.00 19.09 -10.36
C ASP A 31 -6.48 19.03 -10.15
N ASP A 32 -5.77 20.03 -10.66
CA ASP A 32 -4.31 20.14 -10.58
C ASP A 32 -3.78 20.12 -9.14
N ARG A 33 -4.54 20.68 -8.19
CA ARG A 33 -4.14 20.71 -6.78
C ARG A 33 -4.24 19.31 -6.19
N ALA A 34 -5.30 18.59 -6.49
CA ALA A 34 -5.46 17.19 -6.09
C ALA A 34 -4.37 16.31 -6.72
N LEU A 35 -4.07 16.49 -8.01
CA LEU A 35 -3.00 15.75 -8.69
C LEU A 35 -1.63 15.99 -8.05
N ALA A 36 -1.30 17.25 -7.72
CA ALA A 36 -0.05 17.58 -7.04
C ALA A 36 0.03 16.95 -5.64
N ALA A 37 -1.08 16.95 -4.88
CA ALA A 37 -1.14 16.32 -3.57
C ALA A 37 -0.97 14.79 -3.66
N ILE A 38 -1.64 14.14 -4.61
CA ILE A 38 -1.51 12.69 -4.88
C ILE A 38 -0.07 12.35 -5.27
N HIS A 39 0.58 13.16 -6.10
CA HIS A 39 1.98 12.96 -6.48
C HIS A 39 2.93 13.06 -5.27
N ARG A 40 2.73 14.05 -4.39
CA ARG A 40 3.50 14.20 -3.15
C ARG A 40 3.30 13.00 -2.22
N LEU A 41 2.06 12.55 -2.05
CA LEU A 41 1.75 11.36 -1.25
C LEU A 41 2.45 10.11 -1.80
N ARG A 42 2.38 9.89 -3.11
CA ARG A 42 3.06 8.78 -3.79
C ARG A 42 4.57 8.80 -3.54
N SER A 43 5.17 9.98 -3.64
CA SER A 43 6.61 10.18 -3.42
C SER A 43 7.00 9.92 -1.97
N ALA A 44 6.23 10.43 -1.01
CA ALA A 44 6.45 10.22 0.41
C ALA A 44 6.34 8.73 0.79
N MET A 45 5.30 8.03 0.32
CA MET A 45 5.13 6.61 0.58
C MET A 45 6.29 5.76 0.04
N ARG A 46 6.75 6.03 -1.20
CA ARG A 46 7.93 5.36 -1.77
C ARG A 46 9.21 5.65 -1.01
N ALA A 47 9.40 6.91 -0.59
CA ALA A 47 10.56 7.28 0.21
C ALA A 47 10.57 6.55 1.56
N SER A 48 9.43 6.48 2.25
CA SER A 48 9.29 5.73 3.51
C SER A 48 9.54 4.24 3.32
N ASP A 49 9.01 3.64 2.26
CA ASP A 49 9.23 2.23 1.92
C ASP A 49 10.70 1.92 1.63
N SER A 50 11.39 2.83 0.91
CA SER A 50 12.82 2.70 0.63
C SER A 50 13.70 2.88 1.88
N ALA A 51 13.27 3.72 2.82
CA ALA A 51 13.99 3.96 4.07
C ALA A 51 13.75 2.84 5.09
N SER A 52 12.56 2.22 5.06
CA SER A 52 12.17 1.11 5.93
C SER A 52 11.16 0.22 5.20
N PRO A 53 11.59 -0.94 4.67
CA PRO A 53 10.74 -1.86 3.91
C PRO A 53 9.56 -2.47 4.69
N SER A 54 9.44 -2.21 5.99
CA SER A 54 8.30 -2.62 6.82
C SER A 54 7.32 -1.49 7.11
N PHE A 55 7.75 -0.22 6.91
CA PHE A 55 7.05 0.94 7.44
C PHE A 55 5.61 1.00 6.94
N LEU A 56 5.39 0.81 5.64
CA LEU A 56 4.04 0.88 5.08
C LEU A 56 3.14 -0.24 5.60
N PHE A 57 3.69 -1.41 5.88
CA PHE A 57 2.95 -2.52 6.45
C PHE A 57 2.54 -2.25 7.89
N ASP A 58 3.48 -1.78 8.71
CA ASP A 58 3.24 -1.41 10.10
C ASP A 58 2.23 -0.25 10.18
N PHE A 59 2.39 0.75 9.31
CA PHE A 59 1.45 1.85 9.17
C PHE A 59 0.04 1.36 8.79
N THR A 60 -0.07 0.42 7.85
CA THR A 60 -1.36 -0.15 7.44
C THR A 60 -2.03 -0.91 8.58
N LYS A 61 -1.27 -1.68 9.37
CA LYS A 61 -1.79 -2.37 10.55
C LYS A 61 -2.37 -1.41 11.57
N ILE A 62 -1.68 -0.30 11.83
CA ILE A 62 -2.16 0.76 12.73
C ILE A 62 -3.47 1.33 12.18
N LEU A 63 -3.51 1.70 10.90
CA LEU A 63 -4.73 2.24 10.27
C LEU A 63 -5.92 1.28 10.37
N LEU A 64 -5.72 -0.02 10.13
CA LEU A 64 -6.78 -1.02 10.26
C LEU A 64 -7.26 -1.18 11.70
N GLY A 65 -6.32 -1.21 12.67
CA GLY A 65 -6.63 -1.27 14.09
C GLY A 65 -7.48 -0.08 14.55
N GLU A 66 -7.13 1.14 14.11
CA GLU A 66 -7.88 2.37 14.42
C GLU A 66 -9.21 2.48 13.66
N SER A 67 -9.35 1.79 12.52
CA SER A 67 -10.59 1.81 11.72
C SER A 67 -11.65 0.83 12.22
N GLU A 68 -11.37 0.06 13.29
CA GLU A 68 -12.18 -1.07 13.76
C GLU A 68 -12.49 -2.11 12.66
N LEU A 69 -11.66 -2.14 11.61
CA LEU A 69 -11.80 -3.05 10.47
C LEU A 69 -11.03 -4.34 10.75
N ASN A 70 -11.74 -5.44 10.97
CA ASN A 70 -11.13 -6.75 11.15
C ASN A 70 -10.75 -7.38 9.80
N ILE A 71 -9.69 -6.86 9.18
CA ILE A 71 -9.17 -7.34 7.89
C ILE A 71 -7.85 -8.07 8.14
N ASN A 72 -7.78 -9.35 7.73
CA ASN A 72 -6.53 -10.08 7.73
C ASN A 72 -5.68 -9.68 6.51
N LEU A 73 -4.55 -9.02 6.75
CA LEU A 73 -3.61 -8.59 5.70
C LEU A 73 -2.71 -9.74 5.18
N GLN A 74 -2.94 -10.98 5.61
CA GLN A 74 -2.15 -12.13 5.19
C GLN A 74 -2.46 -12.47 3.73
N VAL A 75 -1.46 -12.34 2.86
CA VAL A 75 -1.59 -12.66 1.43
C VAL A 75 -1.07 -14.07 1.16
N SER A 76 -1.88 -14.85 0.45
CA SER A 76 -1.59 -16.24 0.12
C SER A 76 -0.41 -16.32 -0.85
N PRO A 77 0.50 -17.32 -0.77
CA PRO A 77 1.59 -17.54 -1.73
C PRO A 77 1.17 -17.55 -3.22
N SER A 78 -0.09 -17.88 -3.50
CA SER A 78 -0.69 -17.86 -4.85
C SER A 78 -1.10 -16.47 -5.35
N GLU A 79 -1.24 -15.46 -4.48
CA GLU A 79 -1.67 -14.09 -4.82
C GLU A 79 -0.50 -13.14 -5.07
N TRP A 80 0.74 -13.59 -4.86
CA TRP A 80 1.97 -12.81 -5.18
C TRP A 80 2.09 -12.49 -6.66
N LEU A 81 1.51 -13.34 -7.52
CA LEU A 81 1.45 -13.14 -8.97
C LEU A 81 0.37 -12.12 -9.40
N PHE A 82 -0.45 -11.63 -8.47
CA PHE A 82 -1.62 -10.79 -8.76
C PHE A 82 -1.55 -9.37 -8.18
N CYS A 83 -0.46 -8.99 -7.50
CA CYS A 83 -0.25 -7.56 -7.24
C CYS A 83 0.07 -6.85 -8.57
N PRO A 84 -0.73 -5.85 -8.97
CA PRO A 84 -0.62 -5.20 -10.28
C PRO A 84 0.64 -4.36 -10.46
#